data_AF-A0A415EGV6-F1
#
_entry.id   AF-A0A415EGV6-F1
#
_cell.length_a   1.000
_cell.length_b   1.000
_cell.length_c   1.000
_cell.angle_alpha   90.00
_cell.angle_beta   90.00
_cell.angle_gamma   90.00
#
_symmetry.space_group_name_H-M   'P 1'
#
loop_
_entity.id
_entity.type
_entity.pdbx_description
1 polymer ?
#
loop_
_entity_poly.entity_id
_entity_poly.type
_entity_poly.pdbx_seq_one_letter_code
_entity_poly.pdbx_strand_id
1 'polypeptide(L)'
;MKICPRCYKIYPGSENFCSEDGTPLKQSPGVQGGSPSGTRSQQGETVLHISVEKLRPGDEALRDGQPLYNPYAQGEPHRSWKRMLEDNLPDQDTWRQLYLNFKGRVHRGDYFCRSLWLGAADLVVALFAYTLGDVIGLGDDFVLLLEGTAGVVLILMHLSLGVRRLHDRNASGWWMLLLLIPALQGLFLLYLLLAPTPWKPNRYDYTETRENFP
;
A
#
# COMPACT_ATOMS: atom_id res chain seq x y z
N MET A 1 14.96 20.92 16.43
CA MET A 1 15.34 19.62 15.84
C MET A 1 15.94 19.86 14.47
N LYS A 2 16.78 18.96 13.96
CA LYS A 2 17.37 19.07 12.62
C LYS A 2 17.01 17.84 11.78
N ILE A 3 17.00 17.99 10.46
CA ILE A 3 16.63 16.94 9.51
C ILE A 3 17.71 16.74 8.46
N CYS A 4 17.96 15.47 8.10
CA CYS A 4 18.85 15.13 7.01
C CYS A 4 18.15 15.34 5.64
N PRO A 5 18.73 16.09 4.68
CA PRO A 5 18.09 16.32 3.38
C PRO A 5 18.12 15.10 2.43
N ARG A 6 18.84 14.04 2.78
CA ARG A 6 18.96 12.82 1.98
C ARG A 6 18.16 11.65 2.54
N CYS A 7 18.31 11.35 3.84
CA CYS A 7 17.59 10.26 4.50
C CYS A 7 16.35 10.71 5.28
N TYR A 8 16.13 12.02 5.43
CA TYR A 8 14.96 12.61 6.12
C TYR A 8 14.77 12.20 7.58
N LYS A 9 15.78 11.58 8.21
CA LYS A 9 15.80 11.25 9.63
C LYS A 9 15.93 12.52 10.48
N ILE A 10 15.19 12.55 11.60
CA ILE A 10 15.17 13.67 12.55
C ILE A 10 16.22 13.41 13.63
N TYR A 11 17.02 14.43 13.89
CA TYR A 11 18.09 14.39 14.87
C TYR A 11 17.89 15.46 15.97
N PRO A 12 18.35 15.18 17.20
CA PRO A 12 18.37 16.16 18.27
C PRO A 12 19.21 17.37 17.86
N GLY A 13 18.91 18.54 18.43
CA GLY A 13 19.55 19.81 18.04
C GLY A 13 21.07 19.87 18.24
N SER A 14 21.63 18.95 19.03
CA SER A 14 23.05 18.78 19.29
C SER A 14 23.83 18.19 18.12
N GLU A 15 23.19 17.41 17.24
CA GLU A 15 23.87 16.73 16.13
C GLU A 15 23.95 17.64 14.90
N ASN A 16 25.06 17.58 14.17
CA ASN A 16 25.30 18.42 12.97
C ASN A 16 25.34 17.61 11.67
N PHE A 17 25.56 16.30 11.75
CA PHE A 17 25.74 15.40 10.62
C PHE A 17 24.87 14.16 10.77
N CYS A 18 24.38 13.64 9.67
CA CYS A 18 23.62 12.40 9.62
C CYS A 18 24.52 11.20 9.91
N SER A 19 24.07 10.35 10.83
CA SER A 19 24.76 9.12 11.23
C SER A 19 24.84 8.04 10.14
N GLU A 20 24.03 8.14 9.08
CA GLU A 20 23.95 7.12 8.02
C GLU A 20 24.60 7.54 6.70
N ASP A 21 24.54 8.82 6.34
CA ASP A 21 25.05 9.31 5.05
C ASP A 21 26.08 10.46 5.19
N GLY A 22 26.37 10.90 6.41
CA GLY A 22 27.34 11.97 6.69
C GLY A 22 26.93 13.36 6.23
N THR A 23 25.70 13.55 5.71
CA THR A 23 25.28 14.85 5.19
C THR A 23 24.96 15.84 6.31
N PRO A 24 25.21 17.16 6.10
CA PRO A 24 24.93 18.18 7.11
C PRO A 24 23.43 18.38 7.30
N LEU A 25 23.01 18.41 8.57
CA LEU A 25 21.61 18.49 8.96
C LEU A 25 21.08 19.93 8.89
N LYS A 26 19.85 20.11 8.40
CA LYS A 26 19.18 21.42 8.31
C LYS A 26 18.21 21.61 9.47
N GLN A 27 18.07 22.83 9.99
CA GLN A 27 17.09 23.13 11.04
C GLN A 27 15.67 22.88 10.52
N SER A 28 14.86 22.16 11.28
CA SER A 28 13.43 22.01 10.99
C SER A 28 12.70 23.33 11.28
N PRO A 29 11.82 23.82 10.39
CA PRO A 29 11.03 25.02 10.65
C PRO A 29 10.13 24.78 11.88
N GLY A 30 10.42 25.48 12.98
CA GLY A 30 9.73 25.29 14.25
C GLY A 30 8.29 25.80 14.21
N VAL A 31 7.35 24.95 14.64
CA VAL A 31 6.00 25.36 15.03
C VAL A 31 6.07 25.98 16.44
N GLN A 32 5.81 27.28 16.55
CA GLN A 32 5.66 27.97 17.83
C GLN A 32 4.32 27.59 18.48
N GLY A 33 4.36 27.39 19.81
CA GLY A 33 3.32 26.74 20.59
C GLY A 33 2.08 27.58 20.92
N GLY A 34 1.04 26.87 21.37
CA GLY A 34 -0.15 27.40 22.02
C GLY A 34 -0.88 26.27 22.74
N SER A 35 -0.91 26.31 24.06
CA SER A 35 -1.67 25.39 24.92
C SER A 35 -3.15 25.82 24.97
N PRO A 36 -4.12 24.89 24.95
CA PRO A 36 -5.40 25.15 25.59
C PRO A 36 -5.74 24.08 26.62
N SER A 37 -5.82 24.54 27.86
CA SER A 37 -6.67 24.01 28.93
C SER A 37 -8.15 24.02 28.50
N GLY A 38 -8.88 22.91 28.70
CA GLY A 38 -10.34 22.94 28.52
C GLY A 38 -11.02 21.57 28.33
N THR A 39 -11.59 21.06 29.43
CA THR A 39 -12.82 20.25 29.55
C THR A 39 -13.12 19.09 28.57
N ARG A 40 -13.16 17.90 29.17
CA ARG A 40 -13.81 16.65 28.72
C ARG A 40 -15.29 16.86 28.38
N SER A 41 -15.69 16.58 27.15
CA SER A 41 -17.07 16.21 26.81
C SER A 41 -17.09 15.12 25.74
N GLN A 42 -17.98 14.15 25.95
CA GLN A 42 -18.20 12.98 25.12
C GLN A 42 -18.99 13.36 23.85
N GLN A 43 -18.92 12.48 22.85
CA GLN A 43 -19.78 12.35 21.67
C GLN A 43 -19.33 13.09 20.39
N GLY A 44 -19.14 12.28 19.35
CA GLY A 44 -19.00 12.70 17.96
C GLY A 44 -17.69 12.24 17.34
N GLU A 45 -17.63 11.03 16.79
CA GLU A 45 -16.61 10.64 15.80
C GLU A 45 -16.80 11.50 14.54
N THR A 46 -16.36 12.75 14.58
CA THR A 46 -16.04 13.47 13.36
C THR A 46 -14.74 12.88 12.84
N VAL A 47 -14.87 11.94 11.90
CA VAL A 47 -13.79 11.57 10.98
C VAL A 47 -13.39 12.87 10.27
N LEU A 48 -12.39 13.55 10.84
CA LEU A 48 -11.87 14.79 10.31
C LEU A 48 -11.11 14.41 9.04
N HIS A 49 -11.80 14.50 7.90
CA HIS A 49 -11.21 14.46 6.57
C HIS A 49 -10.11 15.52 6.54
N ILE A 50 -8.87 15.11 6.80
CA ILE A 50 -7.71 15.95 6.55
C ILE A 50 -7.79 16.27 5.06
N SER A 51 -8.11 17.53 4.76
CA SER A 51 -8.27 17.99 3.38
C SER A 51 -6.89 18.04 2.74
N VAL A 52 -6.45 16.90 2.21
CA VAL A 52 -5.16 16.70 1.53
C VAL A 52 -4.94 17.72 0.40
N GLU A 53 -6.04 18.29 -0.13
CA GLU A 53 -6.06 19.40 -1.08
C GLU A 53 -5.20 20.61 -0.65
N LYS A 54 -4.99 20.82 0.65
CA LYS A 54 -4.22 21.96 1.19
C LYS A 54 -2.74 21.67 1.49
N LEU A 55 -2.25 20.44 1.27
CA LEU A 55 -0.86 20.09 1.59
C LEU A 55 0.12 20.57 0.52
N ARG A 56 0.94 21.58 0.86
CA ARG A 56 2.03 22.06 0.02
C ARG A 56 3.13 21.00 -0.07
N PRO A 57 4.00 21.04 -1.10
CA PRO A 57 5.16 20.15 -1.15
C PRO A 57 6.04 20.35 0.10
N GLY A 58 6.11 19.32 0.96
CA GLY A 58 6.87 19.36 2.21
C GLY A 58 6.04 19.52 3.50
N ASP A 59 4.71 19.71 3.41
CA ASP A 59 3.85 19.68 4.60
C ASP A 59 3.63 18.23 5.05
N GLU A 60 4.07 17.90 6.27
CA GLU A 60 3.72 16.63 6.92
C GLU A 60 2.22 16.63 7.21
N ALA A 61 1.51 15.61 6.72
CA ALA A 61 0.14 15.42 7.11
C ALA A 61 0.15 14.95 8.57
N LEU A 62 -0.24 15.81 9.51
CA LEU A 62 -0.22 15.54 10.94
C LEU A 62 -1.67 15.33 11.44
N ARG A 63 -1.91 14.27 12.22
CA ARG A 63 -3.12 14.12 13.04
C ARG A 63 -2.72 14.32 14.50
N ASP A 64 -3.34 15.29 15.18
CA ASP A 64 -3.08 15.57 16.60
C ASP A 64 -1.58 15.79 16.93
N GLY A 65 -0.83 16.39 16.00
CA GLY A 65 0.61 16.62 16.14
C GLY A 65 1.52 15.40 15.88
N GLN A 66 0.94 14.27 15.46
CA GLN A 66 1.69 13.07 15.06
C GLN A 66 1.68 12.89 13.53
N PRO A 67 2.80 12.47 12.90
CA PRO A 67 2.85 12.18 11.47
C PRO A 67 1.85 11.09 11.11
N LEU A 68 1.03 11.36 10.09
CA LEU A 68 0.21 10.35 9.45
C LEU A 68 1.14 9.29 8.88
N TYR A 69 1.11 8.13 9.53
CA TYR A 69 1.92 7.00 9.17
C TYR A 69 1.33 6.35 7.90
N ASN A 70 2.19 5.91 6.98
CA ASN A 70 1.81 4.98 5.92
C ASN A 70 2.72 3.74 5.92
N PRO A 71 2.33 2.47 6.28
CA PRO A 71 3.33 1.44 6.55
C PRO A 71 3.90 0.93 5.22
N TYR A 72 3.36 1.43 4.10
CA TYR A 72 3.60 1.05 2.73
C TYR A 72 4.23 2.23 1.96
N ALA A 73 4.22 3.48 2.49
CA ALA A 73 4.96 4.59 1.89
C ALA A 73 6.45 4.56 2.25
N GLN A 74 6.76 4.05 3.45
CA GLN A 74 8.13 3.88 3.90
C GLN A 74 8.47 2.39 3.90
N GLY A 75 8.65 1.83 2.70
CA GLY A 75 9.55 0.68 2.61
C GLY A 75 10.88 1.12 3.21
N GLU A 76 11.35 0.42 4.24
CA GLU A 76 12.69 0.70 4.77
C GLU A 76 13.67 0.77 3.60
N PRO A 77 14.60 1.75 3.57
CA PRO A 77 15.41 2.08 2.39
C PRO A 77 16.26 0.91 1.84
N HIS A 78 16.27 -0.23 2.53
CA HIS A 78 16.97 -1.46 2.15
C HIS A 78 16.20 -2.74 2.52
N ARG A 79 14.86 -2.78 2.36
CA ARG A 79 14.14 -4.06 2.51
C ARG A 79 14.71 -5.06 1.48
N SER A 80 15.28 -6.17 1.97
CA SER A 80 15.84 -7.19 1.09
C SER A 80 14.74 -7.88 0.28
N TRP A 81 15.08 -8.37 -0.91
CA TRP A 81 14.15 -9.14 -1.75
C TRP A 81 13.50 -10.31 -1.00
N LYS A 82 14.26 -10.98 -0.12
CA LYS A 82 13.76 -12.06 0.72
C LYS A 82 12.65 -11.59 1.67
N ARG A 83 12.89 -10.51 2.44
CA ARG A 83 11.88 -9.94 3.34
C ARG A 83 10.66 -9.43 2.58
N MET A 84 10.85 -8.82 1.41
CA MET A 84 9.73 -8.41 0.56
C MET A 84 8.83 -9.59 0.17
N LEU A 85 9.41 -10.73 -0.18
CA LEU A 85 8.62 -11.91 -0.53
C LEU A 85 7.90 -12.50 0.69
N GLU A 86 8.59 -12.55 1.84
CA GLU A 86 8.06 -13.06 3.12
C GLU A 86 6.90 -12.18 3.63
N ASP A 87 7.06 -10.85 3.67
CA ASP A 87 6.05 -9.90 4.14
C ASP A 87 4.76 -9.91 3.29
N ASN A 88 4.87 -10.38 2.04
CA ASN A 88 3.74 -10.43 1.10
C ASN A 88 3.19 -11.85 0.91
N LEU A 89 3.78 -12.86 1.55
CA LEU A 89 3.24 -14.21 1.56
C LEU A 89 1.89 -14.20 2.29
N PRO A 90 0.84 -14.84 1.75
CA PRO A 90 -0.45 -14.92 2.45
C PRO A 90 -0.29 -15.75 3.74
N ASP A 91 -0.36 -15.09 4.89
CA ASP A 91 -0.44 -15.74 6.20
C ASP A 91 -1.90 -15.83 6.67
N GLN A 92 -2.21 -16.79 7.54
CA GLN A 92 -3.56 -17.11 7.98
C GLN A 92 -4.29 -15.89 8.60
N ASP A 93 -3.54 -15.03 9.28
CA ASP A 93 -4.10 -13.89 10.01
C ASP A 93 -4.15 -12.62 9.16
N THR A 94 -3.29 -12.50 8.15
CA THR A 94 -3.08 -11.24 7.41
C THR A 94 -3.63 -11.24 5.98
N TRP A 95 -3.91 -12.40 5.37
CA TRP A 95 -4.27 -12.51 3.95
C TRP A 95 -5.47 -11.64 3.56
N ARG A 96 -6.48 -11.49 4.43
CA ARG A 96 -7.65 -10.64 4.16
C ARG A 96 -7.25 -9.17 4.00
N GLN A 97 -6.37 -8.69 4.86
CA GLN A 97 -5.86 -7.32 4.80
C GLN A 97 -4.93 -7.12 3.60
N LEU A 98 -4.13 -8.12 3.27
CA LEU A 98 -3.20 -8.08 2.16
C LEU A 98 -3.89 -8.15 0.79
N TYR A 99 -4.99 -8.89 0.66
CA TYR A 99 -5.59 -9.22 -0.64
C TYR A 99 -7.05 -8.77 -0.82
N LEU A 100 -7.85 -8.61 0.24
CA LEU A 100 -9.28 -8.21 0.13
C LEU A 100 -9.58 -6.79 0.63
N ASN A 101 -8.58 -6.06 1.12
CA ASN A 101 -8.75 -4.68 1.55
C ASN A 101 -8.55 -3.67 0.40
N PHE A 102 -9.52 -2.77 0.22
CA PHE A 102 -9.48 -1.70 -0.80
C PHE A 102 -8.95 -0.36 -0.26
N LYS A 103 -8.74 -0.23 1.04
CA LYS A 103 -8.27 0.99 1.68
C LYS A 103 -6.75 1.07 1.69
N GLY A 104 -6.23 2.29 1.71
CA GLY A 104 -4.79 2.54 1.75
C GLY A 104 -4.12 2.52 0.39
N ARG A 105 -2.79 2.41 0.42
CA ARG A 105 -1.88 2.40 -0.72
C ARG A 105 -1.00 1.16 -0.68
N VAL A 106 -0.49 0.75 -1.84
CA VAL A 106 0.51 -0.33 -1.92
C VAL A 106 1.74 0.15 -2.67
N HIS A 107 2.91 -0.12 -2.10
CA HIS A 107 4.19 0.18 -2.73
C HIS A 107 4.38 -0.66 -4.00
N ARG A 108 5.10 -0.15 -5.01
CA ARG A 108 5.38 -0.89 -6.25
C ARG A 108 5.97 -2.29 -6.02
N GLY A 109 6.84 -2.42 -5.01
CA GLY A 109 7.51 -3.67 -4.67
C GLY A 109 6.56 -4.71 -4.05
N ASP A 110 5.70 -4.26 -3.14
CA ASP A 110 4.68 -5.11 -2.54
C ASP A 110 3.61 -5.49 -3.57
N TYR A 111 3.23 -4.56 -4.44
CA TYR A 111 2.34 -4.84 -5.58
C TYR A 111 2.91 -5.94 -6.47
N PHE A 112 4.20 -5.88 -6.80
CA PHE A 112 4.88 -6.92 -7.58
C PHE A 112 4.86 -8.27 -6.85
N CYS A 113 5.29 -8.34 -5.59
CA CYS A 113 5.35 -9.60 -4.83
C CYS A 113 3.97 -10.21 -4.62
N ARG A 114 2.94 -9.41 -4.29
CA ARG A 114 1.56 -9.90 -4.15
C ARG A 114 0.97 -10.37 -5.47
N SER A 115 1.25 -9.66 -6.57
CA SER A 115 0.81 -10.10 -7.90
C SER A 115 1.49 -11.40 -8.31
N LEU A 116 2.77 -11.59 -7.94
CA LEU A 116 3.50 -12.84 -8.16
C LEU A 116 2.88 -14.00 -7.38
N TRP A 117 2.53 -13.80 -6.11
CA TRP A 117 1.87 -14.82 -5.29
C TRP A 117 0.47 -15.19 -5.83
N LEU A 118 -0.32 -14.21 -6.26
CA LEU A 118 -1.61 -14.48 -6.90
C LEU A 118 -1.45 -15.24 -8.22
N GLY A 119 -0.47 -14.87 -9.06
CA GLY A 119 -0.18 -15.60 -10.29
C GLY A 119 0.34 -17.03 -10.05
N ALA A 120 1.10 -17.24 -8.97
CA ALA A 120 1.51 -18.58 -8.57
C ALA A 120 0.32 -19.43 -8.08
N ALA A 121 -0.59 -18.83 -7.32
CA ALA A 121 -1.81 -19.50 -6.87
C ALA A 121 -2.71 -19.87 -8.06
N ASP A 122 -2.91 -18.93 -9.00
CA ASP A 122 -3.64 -19.15 -10.25
C ASP A 122 -3.06 -20.30 -11.06
N LEU A 123 -1.73 -20.32 -11.24
CA LEU A 123 -1.04 -21.41 -11.94
C LEU A 123 -1.26 -22.76 -11.26
N VAL A 124 -1.23 -22.84 -9.93
CA VAL A 124 -1.48 -24.08 -9.19
C VAL A 124 -2.92 -24.55 -9.38
N VAL A 125 -3.89 -23.64 -9.32
CA VAL A 125 -5.31 -23.97 -9.55
C VAL A 125 -5.51 -24.47 -10.99
N ALA A 126 -4.95 -23.77 -11.99
CA ALA A 126 -5.01 -24.16 -13.40
C ALA A 126 -4.44 -25.55 -13.67
N LEU A 127 -3.26 -25.85 -13.12
CA LEU A 127 -2.64 -27.17 -13.24
C LEU A 127 -3.50 -28.25 -12.57
N PHE A 128 -4.05 -27.95 -11.38
CA PHE A 128 -4.91 -28.89 -10.67
C PHE A 128 -6.25 -29.12 -11.40
N ALA A 129 -6.89 -28.08 -11.90
CA ALA A 129 -8.12 -28.18 -12.68
C ALA A 129 -7.89 -29.01 -13.95
N TYR A 130 -6.84 -28.72 -14.71
CA TYR A 130 -6.51 -29.43 -15.94
C TYR A 130 -6.18 -30.91 -15.70
N THR A 131 -5.42 -31.22 -14.65
CA THR A 131 -5.12 -32.61 -14.30
C THR A 131 -6.37 -33.39 -13.88
N LEU A 132 -7.26 -32.79 -13.10
CA LEU A 132 -8.52 -33.42 -12.71
C LEU A 132 -9.48 -33.60 -13.91
N GLY A 133 -9.57 -32.60 -14.77
CA GLY A 133 -10.43 -32.61 -15.96
C GLY A 133 -9.99 -33.63 -17.00
N ASP A 134 -8.77 -33.49 -17.51
CA ASP A 134 -8.30 -34.22 -18.70
C ASP A 134 -7.66 -35.56 -18.35
N VAL A 135 -6.88 -35.62 -17.27
CA VAL A 135 -6.11 -36.84 -16.92
C VAL A 135 -6.98 -37.83 -16.13
N ILE A 136 -7.74 -37.32 -15.16
CA ILE A 136 -8.62 -38.15 -14.32
C ILE A 136 -10.01 -38.32 -14.96
N GLY A 137 -10.37 -37.47 -15.92
CA GLY A 137 -11.59 -37.62 -16.70
C GLY A 137 -12.84 -37.06 -16.02
N LEU A 138 -12.70 -36.04 -15.15
CA LEU A 138 -13.85 -35.32 -14.59
C LEU A 138 -14.56 -34.41 -15.62
N GLY A 139 -13.92 -34.16 -16.77
CA GLY A 139 -14.50 -33.46 -17.92
C GLY A 139 -14.46 -31.93 -17.84
N ASP A 140 -14.72 -31.30 -18.98
CA ASP A 140 -14.58 -29.85 -19.18
C ASP A 140 -15.49 -29.02 -18.27
N ASP A 141 -16.70 -29.51 -17.95
CA ASP A 141 -17.63 -28.83 -17.05
C ASP A 141 -17.04 -28.67 -15.63
N PHE A 142 -16.29 -29.67 -15.16
CA PHE A 142 -15.61 -29.60 -13.87
C PHE A 142 -14.49 -28.56 -13.88
N VAL A 143 -13.69 -28.55 -14.95
CA VAL A 143 -12.62 -27.56 -15.16
C VAL A 143 -13.21 -26.15 -15.15
N LEU A 144 -14.28 -25.92 -15.94
CA LEU A 144 -14.96 -24.63 -16.03
C LEU A 144 -15.50 -24.17 -14.68
N LEU A 145 -16.09 -25.07 -13.90
CA LEU A 145 -16.61 -24.74 -12.57
C LEU A 145 -15.48 -24.33 -11.62
N LEU A 146 -14.40 -25.11 -11.56
CA LEU A 146 -13.29 -24.87 -10.65
C LEU A 146 -12.52 -23.59 -11.03
N GLU A 147 -12.13 -23.46 -12.29
CA GLU A 147 -11.45 -22.26 -12.82
C GLU A 147 -12.34 -21.03 -12.74
N GLY A 148 -13.62 -21.16 -13.09
CA GLY A 148 -14.56 -20.04 -13.05
C GLY A 148 -14.74 -19.50 -11.63
N THR A 149 -14.87 -20.38 -10.63
CA THR A 149 -15.03 -19.96 -9.23
C THR A 149 -13.73 -19.41 -8.64
N ALA A 150 -12.60 -20.06 -8.87
CA ALA A 150 -11.30 -19.57 -8.43
C ALA A 150 -10.93 -18.24 -9.09
N GLY A 151 -11.19 -18.12 -10.40
CA GLY A 151 -10.96 -16.92 -11.19
C GLY A 151 -11.72 -15.71 -10.65
N VAL A 152 -12.98 -15.86 -10.25
CA VAL A 152 -13.75 -14.77 -9.61
C VAL A 152 -13.07 -14.27 -8.33
N VAL A 153 -12.61 -15.19 -7.48
CA VAL A 153 -11.91 -14.83 -6.23
C VAL A 153 -10.59 -14.12 -6.52
N LEU A 154 -9.79 -14.65 -7.45
CA LEU A 154 -8.50 -14.09 -7.84
C LEU A 154 -8.65 -12.70 -8.48
N ILE A 155 -9.67 -12.51 -9.33
CA ILE A 155 -10.01 -11.21 -9.92
C ILE A 155 -10.29 -10.17 -8.82
N LEU A 156 -11.06 -10.54 -7.78
CA LEU A 156 -11.34 -9.64 -6.65
C LEU A 156 -10.07 -9.24 -5.91
N MET A 157 -9.15 -10.20 -5.70
CA MET A 157 -7.86 -9.93 -5.06
C MET A 157 -6.97 -9.01 -5.91
N HIS A 158 -6.88 -9.26 -7.22
CA HIS A 158 -6.16 -8.40 -8.16
C HIS A 158 -6.79 -6.99 -8.24
N LEU A 159 -8.11 -6.90 -8.20
CA LEU A 159 -8.83 -5.63 -8.21
C LEU A 159 -8.48 -4.81 -6.96
N SER A 160 -8.50 -5.43 -5.79
CA SER A 160 -8.09 -4.82 -4.51
C SER A 160 -6.65 -4.29 -4.54
N LEU A 161 -5.71 -5.04 -5.13
CA LEU A 161 -4.33 -4.59 -5.30
C LEU A 161 -4.22 -3.42 -6.28
N GLY A 162 -4.87 -3.50 -7.44
CA GLY A 162 -4.82 -2.45 -8.45
C GLY A 162 -5.48 -1.15 -7.99
N VAL A 163 -6.60 -1.22 -7.25
CA VAL A 163 -7.22 -0.06 -6.61
C VAL A 163 -6.24 0.62 -5.65
N ARG A 164 -5.58 -0.13 -4.76
CA ARG A 164 -4.56 0.44 -3.85
C ARG A 164 -3.33 0.96 -4.58
N ARG A 165 -2.98 0.37 -5.73
CA ARG A 165 -1.88 0.84 -6.57
C ARG A 165 -2.23 2.15 -7.28
N LEU A 166 -3.49 2.34 -7.66
CA LEU A 166 -4.02 3.61 -8.17
C LEU A 166 -4.10 4.66 -7.08
N HIS A 167 -4.55 4.27 -5.88
CA HIS A 167 -4.56 5.14 -4.70
C HIS A 167 -3.16 5.66 -4.38
N ASP A 168 -2.12 4.83 -4.54
CA ASP A 168 -0.74 5.25 -4.36
C ASP A 168 -0.35 6.44 -5.27
N ARG A 169 -0.98 6.54 -6.45
CA ARG A 169 -0.78 7.62 -7.41
C ARG A 169 -1.82 8.73 -7.30
N ASN A 170 -2.58 8.76 -6.20
CA ASN A 170 -3.69 9.69 -5.99
C ASN A 170 -4.79 9.59 -7.07
N ALA A 171 -4.90 8.45 -7.76
CA ALA A 171 -5.94 8.18 -8.75
C ALA A 171 -7.13 7.44 -8.12
N SER A 172 -8.32 7.52 -8.73
CA SER A 172 -9.49 6.78 -8.25
C SER A 172 -9.40 5.29 -8.61
N GLY A 173 -9.98 4.42 -7.78
CA GLY A 173 -10.08 2.99 -8.08
C GLY A 173 -10.91 2.66 -9.34
N TRP A 174 -11.74 3.59 -9.80
CA TRP A 174 -12.57 3.43 -11.01
C TRP A 174 -11.76 3.23 -12.29
N TRP A 175 -10.49 3.64 -12.31
CA TRP A 175 -9.59 3.36 -13.43
C TRP A 175 -9.36 1.86 -13.64
N MET A 176 -9.65 1.00 -12.66
CA MET A 176 -9.62 -0.45 -12.82
C MET A 176 -10.67 -0.98 -13.81
N LEU A 177 -11.72 -0.21 -14.12
CA LEU A 177 -12.68 -0.60 -15.16
C LEU A 177 -12.03 -0.69 -16.56
N LEU A 178 -10.86 -0.06 -16.77
CA LEU A 178 -10.09 -0.25 -18.01
C LEU A 178 -9.68 -1.70 -18.24
N LEU A 179 -9.60 -2.52 -17.19
CA LEU A 179 -9.32 -3.95 -17.34
C LEU A 179 -10.45 -4.73 -18.03
N LEU A 180 -11.66 -4.17 -18.12
CA LEU A 180 -12.76 -4.76 -18.90
C LEU A 180 -12.55 -4.64 -20.41
N ILE A 181 -11.57 -3.84 -20.85
CA ILE A 181 -11.19 -3.67 -22.26
C ILE A 181 -9.94 -4.53 -22.51
N PRO A 182 -10.06 -5.69 -23.20
CA PRO A 182 -8.95 -6.63 -23.35
C PRO A 182 -7.68 -6.00 -23.95
N ALA A 183 -7.86 -5.10 -24.93
CA ALA A 183 -6.76 -4.40 -25.60
C ALA A 183 -5.95 -3.48 -24.67
N LEU A 184 -6.56 -2.96 -23.60
CA LEU A 184 -5.89 -2.06 -22.65
C LEU A 184 -5.34 -2.79 -21.42
N GLN A 185 -5.81 -4.01 -21.17
CA GLN A 185 -5.55 -4.74 -19.93
C GLN A 185 -4.05 -4.91 -19.66
N GLY A 186 -3.30 -5.46 -20.62
CA GLY A 186 -1.86 -5.70 -20.47
C GLY A 186 -1.05 -4.41 -20.30
N LEU A 187 -1.35 -3.38 -21.11
CA LEU A 187 -0.65 -2.09 -21.04
C LEU A 187 -0.91 -1.37 -19.70
N PHE A 188 -2.13 -1.43 -19.20
CA PHE A 188 -2.51 -0.79 -17.95
C PHE A 188 -1.90 -1.50 -16.73
N LEU A 189 -1.89 -2.84 -16.71
CA LEU A 189 -1.22 -3.61 -15.66
C LEU A 189 0.29 -3.37 -15.68
N LEU A 190 0.92 -3.32 -16.87
CA LEU A 190 2.33 -2.99 -17.01
C LEU A 190 2.64 -1.58 -16.50
N TYR A 191 1.78 -0.61 -16.80
CA TYR A 191 1.88 0.73 -16.23
C TYR A 191 1.84 0.69 -14.70
N LEU A 192 0.85 0.01 -14.09
CA LEU A 192 0.72 -0.11 -12.64
C LEU A 192 1.95 -0.77 -11.99
N LEU A 193 2.55 -1.74 -12.68
CA LEU A 193 3.76 -2.44 -12.25
C LEU A 193 5.00 -1.54 -12.25
N LEU A 194 5.22 -0.80 -13.34
CA LEU A 194 6.44 -0.03 -13.57
C LEU A 194 6.41 1.36 -12.95
N ALA A 195 5.21 1.93 -12.76
CA ALA A 195 5.09 3.28 -12.27
C ALA A 195 5.76 3.44 -10.89
N PRO A 196 6.49 4.55 -10.63
CA PRO A 196 7.16 4.75 -9.35
C PRO A 196 6.16 5.05 -8.23
N THR A 197 6.51 4.70 -6.99
CA THR A 197 5.74 5.09 -5.80
C THR A 197 6.04 6.56 -5.47
N PRO A 198 5.06 7.48 -5.44
CA PRO A 198 5.30 8.87 -5.05
C PRO A 198 5.55 8.99 -3.54
N TRP A 199 6.61 9.71 -3.16
CA TRP A 199 6.96 10.02 -1.76
C TRP A 199 5.99 11.01 -1.08
N LYS A 200 5.24 11.79 -1.87
CA LYS A 200 4.31 12.79 -1.33
C LYS A 200 3.13 12.09 -0.61
N PRO A 201 2.68 12.62 0.54
CA PRO A 201 1.39 12.26 1.10
C PRO A 201 0.26 12.46 0.08
N ASN A 202 -0.74 11.58 0.11
CA ASN A 202 -1.93 11.66 -0.72
C ASN A 202 -3.20 11.33 0.08
N ARG A 203 -4.36 11.48 -0.56
CA ARG A 203 -5.68 11.40 0.12
C ARG A 203 -6.09 10.01 0.58
N TYR A 204 -5.26 9.01 0.29
CA TYR A 204 -5.46 7.61 0.63
C TYR A 204 -4.45 7.11 1.67
N ASP A 205 -3.60 7.99 2.22
CA ASP A 205 -2.86 7.67 3.43
C ASP A 205 -3.86 7.51 4.60
N TYR A 206 -3.63 6.53 5.46
CA TYR A 206 -4.51 6.27 6.62
C TYR A 206 -4.02 7.07 7.82
N THR A 207 -4.93 7.23 8.78
CA THR A 207 -4.76 8.06 9.97
C THR A 207 -4.52 7.27 11.24
N GLU A 208 -4.05 6.02 11.12
CA GLU A 208 -3.82 5.12 12.24
C GLU A 208 -2.34 5.08 12.63
N THR A 209 -2.08 5.08 13.93
CA THR A 209 -0.74 4.93 14.50
C THR A 209 -0.27 3.49 14.34
N ARG A 210 1.06 3.28 14.19
CA ARG A 210 1.72 1.97 14.00
C ARG A 210 1.31 0.92 15.04
N GLU A 211 0.88 1.36 16.22
CA GLU A 211 0.45 0.54 17.35
C GLU A 211 -0.88 -0.20 17.11
N ASN A 212 -1.69 0.25 16.15
CA ASN A 212 -2.97 -0.37 15.81
C ASN A 212 -2.87 -1.31 14.59
N PHE A 213 -1.67 -1.50 14.04
CA PHE A 213 -1.43 -2.45 12.95
C PHE A 213 -0.95 -3.77 13.56
N PRO A 214 -1.56 -4.93 13.20
CA PRO A 214 -1.10 -6.22 13.71
C PRO A 214 0.33 -6.55 13.26
#